data_AF-A0A6Q8PHR9-F1
#
_entry.id   AF-A0A6Q8PHR9-F1
#
_cell.length_a   1.000
_cell.length_b   1.000
_cell.length_c   1.000
_cell.angle_alpha   90.00
_cell.angle_beta   90.00
_cell.angle_gamma   90.00
#
_symmetry.space_group_name_H-M   'P 1'
#
loop_
_entity.id
_entity.type
_entity.pdbx_description
1 polymer ?
#
loop_
_entity_poly.entity_id
_entity_poly.type
_entity_poly.pdbx_seq_one_letter_code
_entity_poly.pdbx_strand_id
1 'polypeptide(L)'
;MIQLTATPVSALVDEPVHIRATGLIPFQMVSFQASLEDENGDMFYSQAHYRANEFGEVDLNHASSLGGDYMGVHPMGLFWSLKPEKLLTRLLKRDVMNRPFQVQVKLYDLELIVNNKVASAPKASLTLERWYVAPGVTRIKVREGRLRGALFLPPGEGLFPGVIDLFGGLGGLLEFRASLLASRGFASLALAYHNYEDLPRKPEVTDLEYFEEAANFLLRHPKVFGSGVGVVSVCQGVQIGLSMAIYLKQVTATVLINGTNFPFGIPQAQTAKAGGNISVSKEEAWKPVGP
;
A
#
# COMPACT_ATOMS: atom_id res chain seq x y z
N MET A 1 15.11 4.59 35.52
CA MET A 1 15.62 3.93 34.30
C MET A 1 14.82 4.48 33.13
N ILE A 2 15.47 4.86 32.03
CA ILE A 2 14.77 5.37 30.85
C ILE A 2 14.05 4.20 30.18
N GLN A 3 12.77 4.36 29.86
CA GLN A 3 11.98 3.37 29.15
C GLN A 3 11.43 3.97 27.87
N LEU A 4 11.53 3.21 26.77
CA LEU A 4 10.87 3.50 25.51
C LEU A 4 9.83 2.41 25.28
N THR A 5 8.59 2.80 25.01
CA THR A 5 7.46 1.89 24.86
C THR A 5 6.69 2.21 23.59
N ALA A 6 6.13 1.16 22.98
CA ALA A 6 5.23 1.24 21.85
C ALA A 6 4.06 0.29 22.08
N THR A 7 2.82 0.73 21.82
CA THR A 7 1.64 -0.12 22.01
C THR A 7 0.63 0.09 20.88
N PRO A 8 0.26 -0.97 20.15
CA PRO A 8 0.85 -2.32 20.18
C PRO A 8 2.26 -2.38 19.58
N VAL A 9 3.07 -3.36 19.97
CA VAL A 9 4.42 -3.60 19.38
C VAL A 9 4.35 -4.31 18.03
N SER A 10 3.23 -4.96 17.73
CA SER A 10 2.96 -5.66 16.47
C SER A 10 1.56 -5.28 16.01
N ALA A 11 1.44 -4.70 14.81
CA ALA A 11 0.17 -4.22 14.26
C ALA A 11 0.24 -4.14 12.74
N LEU A 12 -0.93 -3.99 12.10
CA LEU A 12 -0.96 -3.72 10.66
C LEU A 12 -0.35 -2.35 10.35
N VAL A 13 0.25 -2.22 9.17
CA VAL A 13 0.91 -0.99 8.73
C VAL A 13 -0.05 0.21 8.66
N ASP A 14 -1.34 -0.05 8.46
CA ASP A 14 -2.42 0.94 8.42
C ASP A 14 -3.05 1.23 9.81
N GLU A 15 -2.54 0.63 10.90
CA GLU A 15 -3.03 0.85 12.26
C GLU A 15 -2.10 1.77 13.06
N PRO A 16 -2.65 2.69 13.89
CA PRO A 16 -1.83 3.57 14.71
C PRO A 16 -1.07 2.79 15.80
N VAL A 17 0.07 3.34 16.22
CA VAL A 17 0.82 2.87 17.38
C VAL A 17 1.09 4.04 18.31
N HIS A 18 0.90 3.83 19.61
CA HIS A 18 1.23 4.81 20.64
C HIS A 18 2.67 4.62 21.09
N ILE A 19 3.53 5.62 20.89
CA ILE A 19 4.93 5.60 21.31
C ILE A 19 5.14 6.60 22.45
N ARG A 20 5.85 6.17 23.50
CA ARG A 20 6.16 6.99 24.68
C ARG A 20 7.54 6.69 25.24
N ALA A 21 8.25 7.71 25.68
CA ALA A 21 9.45 7.60 26.51
C ALA A 21 9.20 8.15 27.91
N THR A 22 9.69 7.46 28.94
CA THR A 22 9.58 7.86 30.35
C THR A 22 10.91 7.73 31.07
N GLY A 23 11.03 8.36 32.25
CA GLY A 23 12.24 8.32 33.07
C GLY A 23 13.39 9.18 32.51
N LEU A 24 13.06 10.14 31.64
CA LEU A 24 13.98 11.18 31.18
C LEU A 24 14.17 12.23 32.27
N ILE A 25 15.18 13.09 32.11
CA ILE A 25 15.32 14.27 32.96
C ILE A 25 14.20 15.26 32.56
N PRO A 26 13.49 15.90 33.53
CA PRO A 26 12.51 16.92 33.21
C PRO A 26 13.04 17.96 32.23
N PHE A 27 12.25 18.28 31.20
CA PHE A 27 12.61 19.25 30.17
C PHE A 27 13.82 18.89 29.28
N GLN A 28 14.32 17.65 29.36
CA GLN A 28 15.40 17.15 28.51
C GLN A 28 15.04 17.15 27.03
N MET A 29 15.99 17.56 26.19
CA MET A 29 15.87 17.49 24.74
C MET A 29 16.34 16.12 24.24
N VAL A 30 15.45 15.41 23.55
CA VAL A 30 15.70 14.07 23.02
C VAL A 30 15.37 13.99 21.54
N SER A 31 15.93 13.01 20.86
CA SER A 31 15.61 12.67 19.48
C SER A 31 15.12 11.24 19.38
N PHE A 32 13.99 11.06 18.71
CA PHE A 32 13.47 9.76 18.31
C PHE A 32 13.90 9.54 16.86
N GLN A 33 14.57 8.42 16.61
CA GLN A 33 14.92 7.98 15.27
C GLN A 33 14.17 6.68 14.98
N ALA A 34 13.45 6.62 13.86
CA ALA A 34 12.94 5.37 13.33
C ALA A 34 13.76 4.93 12.12
N SER A 35 13.98 3.63 11.97
CA SER A 35 14.64 3.05 10.81
C SER A 35 14.02 1.71 10.45
N LEU A 36 14.00 1.40 9.16
CA LEU A 36 13.72 0.06 8.65
C LEU A 36 14.65 -0.29 7.50
N GLU A 37 14.85 -1.57 7.30
CA GLU A 37 15.47 -2.16 6.12
C GLU A 37 14.35 -2.82 5.30
N ASP A 38 14.30 -2.55 4.00
CA ASP A 38 13.33 -3.17 3.11
C ASP A 38 13.77 -4.59 2.66
N GLU A 39 12.98 -5.22 1.80
CA GLU A 39 13.26 -6.58 1.32
C GLU A 39 14.46 -6.68 0.38
N ASN A 40 14.99 -5.54 -0.10
CA ASN A 40 16.18 -5.44 -0.96
C ASN A 40 17.44 -5.04 -0.17
N GLY A 41 17.31 -4.80 1.15
CA GLY A 41 18.40 -4.29 1.98
C GLY A 41 18.57 -2.77 1.91
N ASP A 42 17.63 -2.04 1.30
CA ASP A 42 17.68 -0.57 1.26
C ASP A 42 17.16 -0.01 2.60
N MET A 43 17.94 0.91 3.17
CA MET A 43 17.63 1.54 4.45
C MET A 43 16.73 2.77 4.29
N PHE A 44 15.76 2.90 5.20
CA PHE A 44 14.90 4.06 5.36
C PHE A 44 14.98 4.55 6.79
N TYR A 45 14.95 5.86 6.98
CA TYR A 45 14.99 6.45 8.32
C TYR A 45 14.15 7.71 8.41
N SER A 46 13.81 8.06 9.64
CA SER A 46 13.22 9.34 10.01
C SER A 46 13.72 9.75 11.39
N GLN A 47 13.67 11.04 11.68
CA GLN A 47 13.99 11.58 12.99
C GLN A 47 13.05 12.71 13.38
N ALA A 48 12.78 12.83 14.67
CA ALA A 48 12.04 13.95 15.24
C ALA A 48 12.54 14.27 16.65
N HIS A 49 12.54 15.56 16.98
CA HIS A 49 13.11 16.08 18.22
C HIS A 49 12.00 16.52 19.17
N TYR A 50 12.14 16.16 20.44
CA TYR A 50 11.13 16.42 21.45
C TYR A 50 11.76 16.94 22.73
N ARG A 51 10.95 17.61 23.54
CA ARG A 51 11.28 18.01 24.89
C ARG A 51 10.43 17.22 25.87
N ALA A 52 11.07 16.59 26.85
CA ALA A 52 10.35 15.92 27.94
C ALA A 52 9.52 16.94 28.75
N ASN A 53 8.39 16.52 29.29
CA ASN A 53 7.60 17.32 30.21
C ASN A 53 8.25 17.41 31.60
N GLU A 54 7.57 18.05 32.56
CA GLU A 54 8.03 18.19 33.95
C GLU A 54 8.19 16.86 34.71
N PHE A 55 7.53 15.80 34.24
CA PHE A 55 7.63 14.44 34.78
C PHE A 55 8.71 13.59 34.09
N GLY A 56 9.46 14.15 33.14
CA GLY A 56 10.48 13.41 32.41
C GLY A 56 9.90 12.45 31.37
N GLU A 57 8.82 12.85 30.70
CA GLU A 57 8.12 12.01 29.73
C GLU A 57 7.94 12.71 28.38
N VAL A 58 7.99 11.92 27.31
CA VAL A 58 7.58 12.31 25.97
C VAL A 58 6.55 11.31 25.48
N ASP A 59 5.33 11.77 25.27
CA ASP A 59 4.25 11.00 24.66
C ASP A 59 3.97 11.56 23.26
N LEU A 60 4.16 10.76 22.21
CA LEU A 60 4.04 11.20 20.82
C LEU A 60 2.59 11.55 20.42
N ASN A 61 1.59 11.15 21.20
CA ASN A 61 0.20 11.57 21.01
C ASN A 61 -0.04 13.04 21.37
N HIS A 62 0.80 13.62 22.23
CA HIS A 62 0.55 14.91 22.86
C HIS A 62 1.71 15.89 22.68
N ALA A 63 2.95 15.39 22.66
CA ALA A 63 4.14 16.19 22.51
C ALA A 63 4.29 16.67 21.06
N SER A 64 4.52 17.97 20.88
CA SER A 64 4.86 18.52 19.58
C SER A 64 6.31 18.22 19.25
N SER A 65 6.58 17.67 18.07
CA SER A 65 7.93 17.64 17.52
C SER A 65 8.42 19.08 17.29
N LEU A 66 9.66 19.34 17.69
CA LEU A 66 10.34 20.64 17.64
C LEU A 66 11.28 20.76 16.42
N GLY A 67 11.47 19.68 15.67
CA GLY A 67 12.37 19.65 14.51
C GLY A 67 12.67 18.23 14.05
N GLY A 68 13.53 18.10 13.04
CA GLY A 68 13.81 16.85 12.35
C GLY A 68 13.09 16.78 11.01
N ASP A 69 12.51 15.62 10.69
CA ASP A 69 11.79 15.40 9.43
C ASP A 69 10.34 15.91 9.45
N TYR A 70 9.82 16.26 10.62
CA TYR A 70 8.52 16.91 10.80
C TYR A 70 8.47 17.72 12.11
N MET A 71 7.53 18.65 12.19
CA MET A 71 7.24 19.47 13.37
C MET A 71 5.74 19.43 13.67
N GLY A 72 5.34 19.65 14.93
CA GLY A 72 3.94 19.56 15.36
C GLY A 72 3.59 18.23 16.01
N VAL A 73 2.33 18.08 16.42
CA VAL A 73 1.81 16.87 17.06
C VAL A 73 1.40 15.88 15.98
N HIS A 74 2.31 14.95 15.65
CA HIS A 74 2.11 13.91 14.65
C HIS A 74 2.50 12.55 15.22
N PRO A 75 1.55 11.80 15.80
CA PRO A 75 1.89 10.57 16.54
C PRO A 75 2.51 9.49 15.65
N MET A 76 2.06 9.41 14.40
CA MET A 76 2.61 8.52 13.37
C MET A 76 3.70 9.19 12.51
N GLY A 77 4.21 10.35 12.94
CA GLY A 77 5.22 11.16 12.27
C GLY A 77 6.43 10.36 11.81
N LEU A 78 7.00 9.58 12.74
CA LEU A 78 8.16 8.74 12.48
C LEU A 78 7.94 7.72 11.35
N PHE A 79 6.71 7.31 11.06
CA PHE A 79 6.42 6.31 10.04
C PHE A 79 6.18 6.94 8.66
N TRP A 80 5.32 7.95 8.55
CA TRP A 80 5.03 8.55 7.24
C TRP A 80 6.18 9.43 6.73
N SER A 81 7.06 9.91 7.60
CA SER A 81 8.22 10.73 7.24
C SER A 81 9.49 9.91 6.95
N LEU A 82 9.38 8.58 6.89
CA LEU A 82 10.49 7.70 6.48
C LEU A 82 10.97 8.08 5.07
N LYS A 83 12.27 8.34 4.95
CA LYS A 83 12.94 8.64 3.68
C LYS A 83 14.05 7.64 3.41
N PRO A 84 14.32 7.32 2.13
CA PRO A 84 15.38 6.39 1.80
C PRO A 84 16.75 7.01 2.08
N GLU A 85 17.70 6.19 2.52
CA GLU A 85 19.11 6.59 2.59
C GLU A 85 19.71 6.75 1.20
N LYS A 86 19.33 5.85 0.28
CA LYS A 86 19.72 5.92 -1.12
C LYS A 86 18.71 6.74 -1.93
N LEU A 87 19.20 7.74 -2.65
CA LEU A 87 18.36 8.59 -3.50
C LEU A 87 17.57 7.75 -4.52
N LEU A 88 16.33 8.16 -4.78
CA LEU A 88 15.42 7.54 -5.75
C LEU A 88 14.98 6.10 -5.43
N THR A 89 15.20 5.62 -4.20
CA THR A 89 14.67 4.33 -3.75
C THR A 89 13.23 4.48 -3.25
N ARG A 90 12.36 3.55 -3.65
CA ARG A 90 10.95 3.50 -3.20
C ARG A 90 10.74 2.32 -2.27
N LEU A 91 10.21 2.58 -1.07
CA LEU A 91 9.82 1.52 -0.15
C LEU A 91 8.68 0.69 -0.76
N LEU A 92 8.89 -0.62 -0.88
CA LEU A 92 7.92 -1.54 -1.43
C LEU A 92 7.88 -2.84 -0.64
N LYS A 93 6.66 -3.32 -0.36
CA LYS A 93 6.41 -4.62 0.22
C LYS A 93 6.00 -5.61 -0.87
N ARG A 94 6.76 -6.70 -1.05
CA ARG A 94 6.41 -7.82 -1.94
C ARG A 94 5.95 -9.04 -1.15
N ASP A 95 6.66 -9.41 -0.09
CA ASP A 95 6.27 -10.54 0.75
C ASP A 95 5.32 -10.08 1.86
N VAL A 96 4.02 -10.06 1.53
CA VAL A 96 2.98 -9.61 2.46
C VAL A 96 2.62 -10.65 3.52
N MET A 97 2.94 -11.94 3.31
CA MET A 97 2.44 -13.04 4.14
C MET A 97 3.42 -13.47 5.23
N ASN A 98 4.72 -13.50 4.94
CA ASN A 98 5.64 -14.23 5.80
C ASN A 98 6.43 -13.33 6.76
N ARG A 99 6.55 -12.03 6.46
CA ARG A 99 7.42 -11.12 7.23
C ARG A 99 6.80 -9.73 7.36
N PRO A 100 6.78 -9.11 8.55
CA PRO A 100 6.47 -7.71 8.70
C PRO A 100 7.64 -6.85 8.24
N PHE A 101 7.44 -5.52 8.13
CA PHE A 101 8.58 -4.62 8.28
C PHE A 101 8.93 -4.49 9.76
N GLN A 102 10.22 -4.60 10.06
CA GLN A 102 10.79 -4.38 11.39
C GLN A 102 11.21 -2.91 11.49
N VAL A 103 10.42 -2.09 12.18
CA VAL A 103 10.72 -0.66 12.40
C VAL A 103 11.41 -0.53 13.74
N GLN A 104 12.70 -0.22 13.73
CA GLN A 104 13.46 0.04 14.94
C GLN A 104 13.30 1.50 15.34
N VAL A 105 12.89 1.75 16.58
CA VAL A 105 12.83 3.09 17.17
C VAL A 105 13.90 3.21 18.23
N LYS A 106 14.74 4.24 18.12
CA LYS A 106 15.83 4.54 19.04
C LYS A 106 15.67 5.93 19.63
N LEU A 107 16.02 6.06 20.90
CA LEU A 107 16.00 7.31 21.65
C LEU A 107 17.42 7.77 21.95
N TYR A 108 17.72 9.02 21.63
CA TYR A 108 19.03 9.65 21.86
C TYR A 108 18.89 10.99 22.58
N ASP A 109 19.97 11.44 23.21
CA ASP A 109 20.10 12.85 23.59
C ASP A 109 20.32 13.69 22.34
N LEU A 110 19.57 14.80 22.23
CA LEU A 110 19.63 15.65 21.04
C LEU A 110 21.03 16.25 20.83
N GLU A 111 21.73 16.58 21.92
CA GLU A 111 23.08 17.15 21.91
C GLU A 111 24.13 16.22 21.29
N LEU A 112 23.85 14.92 21.20
CA LEU A 112 24.76 13.90 20.66
C LEU A 112 24.54 13.64 19.16
N ILE A 113 23.62 14.37 18.53
CA ILE A 113 23.35 14.28 17.09
C ILE A 113 24.10 15.41 16.39
N VAL A 114 25.18 15.06 15.70
CA VAL A 114 25.99 15.99 14.91
C VAL A 114 25.91 15.56 13.44
N ASN A 115 25.49 16.46 12.55
CA ASN A 115 25.33 16.18 11.12
C ASN A 115 24.46 14.93 10.82
N ASN A 116 23.36 14.75 11.56
CA ASN A 116 22.49 13.56 11.49
C ASN A 116 23.20 12.22 11.78
N LYS A 117 24.38 12.25 12.40
CA LYS A 117 25.08 11.07 12.88
C LYS A 117 25.08 11.08 14.40
N VAL A 118 24.74 9.94 14.98
CA VAL A 118 24.79 9.76 16.44
C VAL A 118 26.18 9.27 16.82
N ALA A 119 26.84 9.98 17.72
CA ALA A 119 28.18 9.63 18.21
C ALA A 119 28.18 8.64 19.39
N SER A 120 27.00 8.17 19.84
CA SER A 120 26.83 7.37 21.05
C SER A 120 25.76 6.29 20.91
N ALA A 121 25.73 5.34 21.85
CA ALA A 121 24.69 4.32 21.93
C ALA A 121 23.32 4.94 22.29
N PRO A 122 22.21 4.37 21.80
CA PRO A 122 20.87 4.84 22.16
C PRO A 122 20.60 4.64 23.66
N LYS A 123 19.84 5.58 24.25
CA LYS A 123 19.40 5.51 25.66
C LYS A 123 18.40 4.39 25.89
N ALA A 124 17.57 4.14 24.89
CA ALA A 124 16.61 3.06 24.82
C ALA A 124 16.30 2.76 23.35
N SER A 125 15.90 1.52 23.07
CA SER A 125 15.45 1.12 21.76
C SER A 125 14.34 0.08 21.87
N LEU A 126 13.51 0.01 20.85
CA LEU A 126 12.55 -1.07 20.65
C LEU A 126 12.40 -1.33 19.15
N THR A 127 11.82 -2.48 18.82
CA THR A 127 11.47 -2.83 17.43
C THR A 127 9.99 -3.08 17.37
N LEU A 128 9.32 -2.44 16.40
CA LEU A 128 7.92 -2.69 16.07
C LEU A 128 7.81 -3.56 14.83
N GLU A 129 6.81 -4.44 14.83
CA GLU A 129 6.43 -5.20 13.65
C GLU A 129 5.24 -4.54 12.96
N ARG A 130 5.40 -4.24 11.67
CA ARG A 130 4.39 -3.63 10.81
C ARG A 130 3.96 -4.62 9.73
N TRP A 131 2.82 -5.27 9.96
CA TRP A 131 2.29 -6.33 9.09
C TRP A 131 1.46 -5.76 7.95
N TYR A 132 1.45 -6.46 6.81
CA TYR A 132 0.60 -6.12 5.65
C TYR A 132 -0.62 -7.03 5.53
N VAL A 133 -0.80 -7.94 6.48
CA VAL A 133 -1.88 -8.92 6.49
C VAL A 133 -2.28 -9.23 7.93
N ALA A 134 -3.58 -9.28 8.20
CA ALA A 134 -4.10 -9.64 9.51
C ALA A 134 -4.00 -11.16 9.74
N PRO A 135 -3.90 -11.60 11.01
CA PRO A 135 -4.00 -13.01 11.35
C PRO A 135 -5.25 -13.66 10.74
N GLY A 136 -5.07 -14.84 10.15
CA GLY A 136 -6.16 -15.65 9.57
C GLY A 136 -6.59 -15.26 8.15
N VAL A 137 -6.12 -14.14 7.59
CA VAL A 137 -6.33 -13.85 6.16
C VAL A 137 -5.63 -14.92 5.32
N THR A 138 -6.35 -15.51 4.39
CA THR A 138 -5.83 -16.57 3.51
C THR A 138 -5.42 -15.98 2.17
N ARG A 139 -4.22 -16.31 1.69
CA ARG A 139 -3.75 -15.98 0.34
C ARG A 139 -3.83 -17.19 -0.57
N ILE A 140 -4.52 -17.05 -1.69
CA ILE A 140 -4.68 -18.06 -2.73
C ILE A 140 -4.04 -17.53 -4.01
N LYS A 141 -3.02 -18.22 -4.52
CA LYS A 141 -2.43 -17.88 -5.82
C LYS A 141 -3.45 -18.18 -6.92
N VAL A 142 -3.72 -17.20 -7.78
CA VAL A 142 -4.66 -17.34 -8.90
C VAL A 142 -3.89 -17.63 -10.18
N ARG A 143 -4.14 -18.80 -10.74
CA ARG A 143 -3.63 -19.26 -12.04
C ARG A 143 -4.73 -20.05 -12.77
N GLU A 144 -5.79 -19.35 -13.17
CA GLU A 144 -6.96 -19.93 -13.85
C GLU A 144 -7.07 -19.37 -15.27
N GLY A 145 -7.00 -20.24 -16.28
CA GLY A 145 -6.89 -19.79 -17.67
C GLY A 145 -5.71 -18.83 -17.85
N ARG A 146 -5.99 -17.65 -18.41
CA ARG A 146 -5.00 -16.57 -18.57
C ARG A 146 -4.87 -15.65 -17.34
N LEU A 147 -5.75 -15.73 -16.35
CA LEU A 147 -5.71 -14.89 -15.16
C LEU A 147 -4.47 -15.17 -14.31
N ARG A 148 -3.77 -14.11 -13.90
CA ARG A 148 -2.65 -14.17 -12.95
C ARG A 148 -2.85 -13.17 -11.83
N GLY A 149 -2.79 -13.64 -10.59
CA GLY A 149 -2.99 -12.79 -9.42
C GLY A 149 -2.90 -13.54 -8.10
N ALA A 150 -3.37 -12.88 -7.04
CA ALA A 150 -3.53 -13.47 -5.72
C ALA A 150 -4.86 -13.00 -5.12
N LEU A 151 -5.68 -13.97 -4.70
CA LEU A 151 -6.92 -13.74 -3.98
C LEU A 151 -6.64 -13.80 -2.47
N PHE A 152 -7.02 -12.74 -1.76
CA PHE A 152 -6.97 -12.66 -0.31
C PHE A 152 -8.38 -12.75 0.25
N LEU A 153 -8.57 -13.67 1.20
CA LEU A 153 -9.85 -13.91 1.85
C LEU A 153 -9.75 -13.57 3.34
N PRO A 154 -10.68 -12.77 3.88
CA PRO A 154 -10.77 -12.57 5.32
C PRO A 154 -11.02 -13.90 6.05
N PRO A 155 -10.63 -14.02 7.34
CA PRO A 155 -10.93 -15.20 8.14
C PRO A 155 -12.44 -15.34 8.38
N GLY A 156 -12.88 -16.57 8.64
CA GLY A 156 -14.27 -16.90 8.98
C GLY A 156 -15.12 -17.45 7.82
N GLU A 157 -16.34 -17.86 8.16
CA GLU A 157 -17.28 -18.55 7.25
C GLU A 157 -18.22 -17.61 6.49
N GLY A 158 -18.09 -16.29 6.72
CA GLY A 158 -18.93 -15.29 6.07
C GLY A 158 -18.70 -15.16 4.56
N LEU A 159 -19.69 -14.55 3.90
CA LEU A 159 -19.53 -13.99 2.58
C LEU A 159 -18.96 -12.57 2.70
N PHE A 160 -18.04 -12.21 1.81
CA PHE A 160 -17.34 -10.94 1.84
C PHE A 160 -17.56 -10.17 0.55
N PRO A 161 -17.71 -8.83 0.60
CA PRO A 161 -17.73 -8.01 -0.61
C PRO A 161 -16.44 -8.22 -1.42
N GLY A 162 -16.60 -8.51 -2.71
CA GLY A 162 -15.50 -8.76 -3.64
C GLY A 162 -14.90 -7.46 -4.19
N VAL A 163 -13.58 -7.34 -4.19
CA VAL A 163 -12.86 -6.20 -4.77
C VAL A 163 -11.71 -6.67 -5.66
N ILE A 164 -11.61 -6.13 -6.88
CA ILE A 164 -10.45 -6.28 -7.73
C ILE A 164 -9.50 -5.10 -7.48
N ASP A 165 -8.24 -5.42 -7.20
CA ASP A 165 -7.17 -4.47 -6.93
C ASP A 165 -6.20 -4.36 -8.11
N LEU A 166 -6.09 -3.16 -8.69
CA LEU A 166 -5.28 -2.85 -9.86
C LEU A 166 -4.22 -1.79 -9.54
N PHE A 167 -2.95 -2.17 -9.68
CA PHE A 167 -1.84 -1.22 -9.67
C PHE A 167 -1.59 -0.60 -11.06
N GLY A 168 -0.62 0.32 -11.13
CA GLY A 168 -0.24 1.00 -12.37
C GLY A 168 0.92 0.34 -13.12
N GLY A 169 1.63 1.14 -13.92
CA GLY A 169 2.64 0.70 -14.89
C GLY A 169 3.95 0.09 -14.36
N LEU A 170 4.06 -0.22 -13.06
CA LEU A 170 5.22 -0.97 -12.55
C LEU A 170 5.23 -2.41 -13.11
N GLY A 171 4.05 -2.95 -13.39
CA GLY A 171 3.85 -4.35 -13.75
C GLY A 171 4.18 -5.29 -12.60
N GLY A 172 4.15 -6.59 -12.89
CA GLY A 172 4.26 -7.61 -11.86
C GLY A 172 2.96 -7.75 -11.07
N LEU A 173 3.05 -8.47 -9.95
CA LEU A 173 1.98 -8.59 -8.97
C LEU A 173 2.36 -7.80 -7.72
N LEU A 174 1.48 -6.88 -7.31
CA LEU A 174 1.59 -6.10 -6.07
C LEU A 174 0.39 -6.46 -5.20
N GLU A 175 0.69 -6.94 -3.99
CA GLU A 175 -0.32 -7.58 -3.14
C GLU A 175 -0.65 -6.77 -1.89
N PHE A 176 0.19 -5.78 -1.54
CA PHE A 176 0.16 -5.10 -0.25
C PHE A 176 -1.14 -4.33 0.04
N ARG A 177 -1.85 -3.88 -1.00
CA ARG A 177 -3.16 -3.22 -0.82
C ARG A 177 -4.27 -4.25 -0.71
N ALA A 178 -4.29 -5.28 -1.56
CA ALA A 178 -5.27 -6.36 -1.48
C ALA A 178 -5.23 -7.13 -0.16
N SER A 179 -4.03 -7.40 0.37
CA SER A 179 -3.86 -8.08 1.67
C SER A 179 -4.41 -7.24 2.83
N LEU A 180 -4.21 -5.91 2.80
CA LEU A 180 -4.79 -4.99 3.77
C LEU A 180 -6.31 -4.87 3.62
N LEU A 181 -6.84 -4.81 2.39
CA LEU A 181 -8.29 -4.82 2.15
C LEU A 181 -8.94 -6.09 2.71
N ALA A 182 -8.32 -7.26 2.54
CA ALA A 182 -8.80 -8.51 3.15
C ALA A 182 -8.72 -8.50 4.67
N SER A 183 -7.72 -7.82 5.23
CA SER A 183 -7.64 -7.57 6.67
C SER A 183 -8.77 -6.67 7.19
N ARG A 184 -9.48 -5.98 6.30
CA ARG A 184 -10.66 -5.14 6.59
C ARG A 184 -11.98 -5.73 6.10
N GLY A 185 -12.02 -7.02 5.78
CA GLY A 185 -13.26 -7.75 5.50
C GLY A 185 -13.68 -7.83 4.03
N PHE A 186 -12.78 -7.55 3.07
CA PHE A 186 -13.05 -7.70 1.64
C PHE A 186 -12.41 -8.97 1.06
N ALA A 187 -13.11 -9.72 0.21
CA ALA A 187 -12.45 -10.71 -0.64
C ALA A 187 -11.72 -9.97 -1.77
N SER A 188 -10.40 -9.83 -1.67
CA SER A 188 -9.62 -8.93 -2.52
C SER A 188 -8.73 -9.67 -3.50
N LEU A 189 -8.92 -9.43 -4.79
CA LEU A 189 -8.10 -10.00 -5.86
C LEU A 189 -7.05 -8.98 -6.32
N ALA A 190 -5.79 -9.17 -5.93
CA ALA A 190 -4.67 -8.50 -6.57
C ALA A 190 -4.49 -9.07 -7.98
N LEU A 191 -4.73 -8.26 -9.01
CA LEU A 191 -4.71 -8.73 -10.39
C LEU A 191 -3.49 -8.16 -11.14
N ALA A 192 -2.62 -9.04 -11.60
CA ALA A 192 -1.58 -8.68 -12.55
C ALA A 192 -2.17 -8.66 -13.97
N TYR A 193 -1.66 -7.77 -14.82
CA TYR A 193 -2.12 -7.66 -16.21
C TYR A 193 -0.98 -7.42 -17.21
N HIS A 194 0.26 -7.29 -16.75
CA HIS A 194 1.47 -7.28 -17.57
C HIS A 194 2.73 -7.55 -16.71
N ASN A 195 3.82 -7.95 -17.36
CA ASN A 195 5.14 -8.16 -16.75
C ASN A 195 5.11 -9.07 -15.51
N TYR A 196 4.31 -10.13 -15.56
CA TYR A 196 4.16 -11.10 -14.47
C TYR A 196 3.91 -12.51 -15.03
N GLU A 197 4.75 -13.46 -14.64
CA GLU A 197 4.70 -14.86 -15.14
C GLU A 197 4.65 -14.92 -16.68
N ASP A 198 3.62 -15.55 -17.24
CA ASP A 198 3.39 -15.71 -18.68
C ASP A 198 2.54 -14.58 -19.30
N LEU A 199 2.25 -13.51 -18.54
CA LEU A 199 1.63 -12.32 -19.11
C LEU A 199 2.61 -11.54 -19.98
N PRO A 200 2.13 -10.81 -21.00
CA PRO A 200 2.97 -9.97 -21.85
C PRO A 200 3.80 -8.99 -21.02
N ARG A 201 5.09 -8.86 -21.32
CA ARG A 201 5.97 -7.88 -20.65
C ARG A 201 5.48 -6.44 -20.87
N LYS A 202 5.03 -6.15 -22.10
CA LYS A 202 4.38 -4.89 -22.49
C LYS A 202 3.29 -5.25 -23.50
N PRO A 203 2.00 -5.23 -23.12
CA PRO A 203 0.94 -5.51 -24.06
C PRO A 203 0.83 -4.38 -25.09
N GLU A 204 0.59 -4.73 -26.35
CA GLU A 204 0.29 -3.76 -27.41
C GLU A 204 -1.14 -3.20 -27.26
N VAL A 205 -2.04 -4.03 -26.74
CA VAL A 205 -3.44 -3.71 -26.49
C VAL A 205 -3.85 -4.30 -25.14
N THR A 206 -4.62 -3.53 -24.37
CA THR A 206 -5.27 -3.98 -23.14
C THR A 206 -6.62 -4.59 -23.50
N ASP A 207 -6.71 -5.92 -23.42
CA ASP A 207 -7.94 -6.66 -23.69
C ASP A 207 -8.88 -6.61 -22.49
N LEU A 208 -10.06 -5.99 -22.65
CA LEU A 208 -11.02 -5.85 -21.57
C LEU A 208 -11.64 -7.19 -21.14
N GLU A 209 -11.67 -8.19 -22.02
CA GLU A 209 -12.20 -9.52 -21.70
C GLU A 209 -11.39 -10.19 -20.59
N TYR A 210 -10.10 -9.89 -20.46
CA TYR A 210 -9.25 -10.36 -19.37
C TYR A 210 -9.78 -9.92 -18.00
N PHE A 211 -10.28 -8.69 -17.92
CA PHE A 211 -10.81 -8.11 -16.70
C PHE A 211 -12.26 -8.54 -16.43
N GLU A 212 -13.03 -8.82 -17.49
CA GLU A 212 -14.33 -9.48 -17.37
C GLU A 212 -14.20 -10.90 -16.82
N GLU A 213 -13.23 -11.67 -17.30
CA GLU A 213 -12.87 -12.99 -16.76
C GLU A 213 -12.52 -12.89 -15.27
N ALA A 214 -11.74 -11.89 -14.87
CA ALA A 214 -11.37 -11.67 -13.46
C ALA A 214 -12.59 -11.33 -12.58
N ALA A 215 -13.50 -10.48 -13.07
CA ALA A 215 -14.76 -10.17 -12.36
C ALA A 215 -15.64 -11.41 -12.19
N ASN A 216 -15.80 -12.20 -13.26
CA ASN A 216 -16.57 -13.44 -13.22
C ASN A 216 -15.90 -14.52 -12.35
N PHE A 217 -14.57 -14.58 -12.34
CA PHE A 217 -13.82 -15.46 -11.43
C PHE A 217 -14.13 -15.11 -9.96
N LEU A 218 -14.03 -13.82 -9.60
CA LEU A 218 -14.28 -13.38 -8.24
C LEU A 218 -15.74 -13.62 -7.83
N LEU A 219 -16.72 -13.31 -8.70
CA LEU A 219 -18.15 -13.53 -8.43
C LEU A 219 -18.54 -15.00 -8.27
N ARG A 220 -17.81 -15.93 -8.91
CA ARG A 220 -18.04 -17.37 -8.75
C ARG A 220 -17.50 -17.92 -7.42
N HIS A 221 -16.65 -17.17 -6.72
CA HIS A 221 -16.03 -17.67 -5.51
C HIS A 221 -17.07 -17.79 -4.38
N PRO A 222 -17.17 -18.95 -3.68
CA PRO A 222 -18.26 -19.21 -2.72
C PRO A 222 -18.25 -18.31 -1.49
N LYS A 223 -17.13 -17.61 -1.23
CA LYS A 223 -17.00 -16.61 -0.15
C LYS A 223 -17.23 -15.16 -0.60
N VAL A 224 -17.61 -14.92 -1.85
CA VAL A 224 -17.89 -13.57 -2.36
C VAL A 224 -19.38 -13.28 -2.28
N PHE A 225 -19.71 -12.14 -1.69
CA PHE A 225 -21.08 -11.67 -1.49
C PHE A 225 -21.56 -10.84 -2.69
N GLY A 226 -22.82 -11.05 -3.09
CA GLY A 226 -23.54 -10.19 -4.02
C GLY A 226 -23.37 -10.55 -5.49
N SER A 227 -23.97 -9.73 -6.36
CA SER A 227 -23.99 -9.92 -7.82
C SER A 227 -22.97 -9.05 -8.57
N GLY A 228 -22.09 -8.36 -7.84
CA GLY A 228 -21.12 -7.45 -8.43
C GLY A 228 -19.89 -7.23 -7.56
N VAL A 229 -18.87 -6.62 -8.15
CA VAL A 229 -17.56 -6.39 -7.54
C VAL A 229 -17.22 -4.91 -7.50
N GLY A 230 -16.46 -4.52 -6.48
CA GLY A 230 -15.75 -3.25 -6.46
C GLY A 230 -14.45 -3.33 -7.27
N VAL A 231 -13.99 -2.20 -7.80
CA VAL A 231 -12.66 -2.08 -8.40
C VAL A 231 -11.89 -0.94 -7.74
N VAL A 232 -10.71 -1.23 -7.18
CA VAL A 232 -9.78 -0.22 -6.67
C VAL A 232 -8.59 -0.16 -7.61
N SER A 233 -8.28 1.04 -8.11
CA SER A 233 -7.25 1.20 -9.12
C SER A 233 -6.39 2.45 -8.89
N VAL A 234 -5.12 2.40 -9.31
CA VAL A 234 -4.18 3.52 -9.14
C VAL A 234 -3.33 3.76 -10.39
N CYS A 235 -3.04 5.04 -10.68
CA CYS A 235 -2.18 5.44 -11.79
C CYS A 235 -2.69 4.87 -13.12
N GLN A 236 -1.86 4.15 -13.88
CA GLN A 236 -2.25 3.53 -15.14
C GLN A 236 -3.42 2.53 -15.00
N GLY A 237 -3.56 1.89 -13.83
CA GLY A 237 -4.67 0.97 -13.57
C GLY A 237 -6.04 1.64 -13.57
N VAL A 238 -6.11 2.97 -13.38
CA VAL A 238 -7.37 3.73 -13.40
C VAL A 238 -8.04 3.70 -14.76
N GLN A 239 -7.27 3.72 -15.85
CA GLN A 239 -7.86 3.62 -17.18
C GLN A 239 -8.58 2.28 -17.38
N ILE A 240 -8.03 1.21 -16.79
CA ILE A 240 -8.64 -0.11 -16.82
C ILE A 240 -9.88 -0.13 -15.92
N GLY A 241 -9.75 0.34 -14.67
CA GLY A 241 -10.87 0.39 -13.72
C GLY A 241 -12.05 1.22 -14.23
N LEU A 242 -11.79 2.34 -14.91
CA LEU A 242 -12.82 3.16 -15.55
C LEU A 242 -13.49 2.43 -16.71
N SER A 243 -12.72 1.78 -17.60
CA SER A 243 -13.30 0.97 -18.68
C SER A 243 -14.11 -0.20 -18.16
N MET A 244 -13.65 -0.86 -17.09
CA MET A 244 -14.42 -1.89 -16.42
C MET A 244 -15.77 -1.33 -15.94
N ALA A 245 -15.79 -0.14 -15.33
CA ALA A 245 -17.03 0.50 -14.87
C ALA A 245 -18.00 0.84 -16.02
N ILE A 246 -17.48 1.24 -17.18
CA ILE A 246 -18.29 1.64 -18.34
C ILE A 246 -18.88 0.42 -19.05
N TYR A 247 -18.07 -0.63 -19.23
CA TYR A 247 -18.40 -1.72 -20.16
C TYR A 247 -18.77 -3.04 -19.49
N LEU A 248 -18.44 -3.24 -18.21
CA LEU A 248 -18.69 -4.51 -17.50
C LEU A 248 -19.83 -4.36 -16.50
N LYS A 249 -20.92 -5.09 -16.72
CA LYS A 249 -22.11 -5.07 -15.86
C LYS A 249 -21.86 -5.60 -14.44
N GLN A 250 -20.77 -6.34 -14.25
CA GLN A 250 -20.35 -6.90 -12.97
C GLN A 250 -19.81 -5.84 -12.00
N VAL A 251 -19.41 -4.66 -12.48
CA VAL A 251 -18.81 -3.62 -11.62
C VAL A 251 -19.89 -2.77 -10.97
N THR A 252 -19.94 -2.77 -9.64
CA THR A 252 -20.94 -2.02 -8.87
C THR A 252 -20.40 -0.71 -8.29
N ALA A 253 -19.09 -0.63 -8.08
CA ALA A 253 -18.43 0.57 -7.54
C ALA A 253 -16.96 0.62 -7.96
N THR A 254 -16.43 1.82 -8.13
CA THR A 254 -15.00 2.03 -8.41
C THR A 254 -14.37 3.08 -7.49
N VAL A 255 -13.12 2.84 -7.13
CA VAL A 255 -12.23 3.80 -6.47
C VAL A 255 -11.05 4.03 -7.41
N LEU A 256 -10.95 5.24 -7.94
CA LEU A 256 -9.97 5.63 -8.96
C LEU A 256 -8.95 6.60 -8.35
N ILE A 257 -7.70 6.16 -8.15
CA ILE A 257 -6.69 6.92 -7.43
C ILE A 257 -5.66 7.48 -8.41
N ASN A 258 -5.66 8.81 -8.60
CA ASN A 258 -4.65 9.55 -9.36
C ASN A 258 -4.35 8.97 -10.75
N GLY A 259 -5.37 8.83 -11.59
CA GLY A 259 -5.23 8.40 -12.97
C GLY A 259 -6.00 9.27 -13.96
N THR A 260 -5.79 9.02 -15.25
CA THR A 260 -6.43 9.79 -16.32
C THR A 260 -7.82 9.24 -16.65
N ASN A 261 -8.73 10.12 -17.02
CA ASN A 261 -10.06 9.78 -17.54
C ASN A 261 -10.09 9.58 -19.07
N PHE A 262 -8.93 9.71 -19.74
CA PHE A 262 -8.76 9.43 -21.16
C PHE A 262 -7.69 8.34 -21.37
N PRO A 263 -7.76 7.57 -22.48
CA PRO A 263 -6.74 6.58 -22.82
C PRO A 263 -5.38 7.26 -23.00
N PHE A 264 -4.37 6.78 -22.27
CA PHE A 264 -3.01 7.28 -22.39
C PHE A 264 -2.03 6.11 -22.31
N GLY A 265 -1.23 5.94 -23.36
CA GLY A 265 -0.32 4.81 -23.51
C GLY A 265 -0.93 3.68 -24.32
N ILE A 266 -1.12 2.51 -23.70
CA ILE A 266 -1.53 1.26 -24.38
C ILE A 266 -3.02 1.33 -24.73
N PRO A 267 -3.40 1.22 -26.02
CA PRO A 267 -4.80 1.18 -26.44
C PRO A 267 -5.59 0.07 -25.73
N GLN A 268 -6.89 0.27 -25.55
CA GLN A 268 -7.78 -0.75 -24.99
C GLN A 268 -8.69 -1.29 -26.10
N ALA A 269 -8.92 -2.60 -26.11
CA ALA A 269 -9.85 -3.24 -27.03
C ALA A 269 -10.90 -4.05 -26.28
N GLN A 270 -12.09 -4.08 -26.85
CA GLN A 270 -13.17 -4.95 -26.45
C GLN A 270 -13.82 -5.50 -27.72
N THR A 271 -14.02 -6.80 -27.80
CA THR A 271 -14.77 -7.42 -28.89
C THR A 271 -16.24 -7.08 -28.72
N ALA A 272 -16.88 -6.52 -29.74
CA ALA A 272 -18.31 -6.20 -29.69
C ALA A 272 -19.11 -7.50 -29.53
N LYS A 273 -19.70 -7.73 -28.34
CA LYS A 273 -20.69 -8.80 -28.16
C LYS A 273 -21.95 -8.36 -28.91
N ALA A 274 -22.30 -9.09 -29.98
CA ALA A 274 -23.47 -8.81 -30.82
C ALA A 274 -24.74 -8.79 -29.96
N GLY A 275 -25.16 -7.60 -29.58
CA GLY A 275 -26.25 -7.35 -28.64
C GLY A 275 -26.66 -5.89 -28.68
N GLY A 276 -27.03 -5.42 -29.87
CA GLY A 276 -27.51 -4.06 -30.11
C GLY A 276 -26.88 -3.46 -31.37
N ASN A 277 -27.69 -3.26 -32.41
CA ASN A 277 -27.29 -2.58 -33.63
C ASN A 277 -26.77 -1.16 -33.31
N ILE A 278 -25.46 -0.96 -33.37
CA ILE A 278 -24.87 0.34 -33.65
C ILE A 278 -23.87 0.12 -34.78
N SER A 279 -24.22 0.62 -35.96
CA SER A 279 -23.34 0.71 -37.11
C SER A 279 -22.21 1.69 -36.79
N VAL A 280 -20.98 1.18 -36.64
CA VAL A 280 -19.79 2.03 -36.54
C VAL A 280 -19.27 2.29 -37.94
N SER A 281 -19.36 3.55 -38.39
CA SER A 281 -18.63 4.03 -39.57
C SER A 281 -17.13 4.00 -39.27
N LYS A 282 -16.35 3.46 -40.21
CA LYS A 282 -14.89 3.44 -40.19
C LYS A 282 -14.31 4.86 -40.20
N GLU A 283 -13.12 4.94 -39.59
CA GLU A 283 -12.12 6.01 -39.66
C GLU A 283 -12.36 7.26 -38.82
N GLU A 284 -11.56 7.39 -37.76
CA GLU A 284 -10.74 8.59 -37.55
C GLU A 284 -9.52 8.23 -36.69
N ALA A 285 -8.36 8.14 -37.34
CA ALA A 285 -7.08 8.03 -36.67
C ALA A 285 -6.70 9.41 -36.14
N TRP A 286 -6.65 9.56 -34.81
CA TRP A 286 -6.20 10.78 -34.17
C TRP A 286 -4.71 10.99 -34.45
N LYS A 287 -4.36 11.99 -35.27
CA LYS A 287 -2.97 12.46 -35.43
C LYS A 287 -2.65 13.49 -34.33
N PRO A 288 -1.49 13.40 -33.66
CA PRO A 288 -1.05 14.42 -32.73
C PRO A 288 -0.66 15.68 -33.50
N VAL A 289 -1.16 16.83 -33.06
CA VAL A 289 -0.68 18.14 -33.50
C VAL A 289 0.58 18.45 -32.69
N GLY A 290 1.71 18.54 -33.40
CA GLY A 290 2.99 19.01 -32.85
C GLY A 290 3.00 20.51 -32.59
N PRO A 291 4.14 21.03 -32.08
CA PRO A 291 4.22 22.05 -31.02
C PRO A 291 3.54 23.38 -31.31
#